data_AF-A0A2S2RAV5-F1
#
_entry.id   AF-A0A2S2RAV5-F1
#
_cell.length_a   1.000
_cell.length_b   1.000
_cell.length_c   1.000
_cell.angle_alpha   90.00
_cell.angle_beta   90.00
_cell.angle_gamma   90.00
#
_symmetry.space_group_name_H-M   'P 1'
#
loop_
_entity.id
_entity.type
_entity.pdbx_description
1 polymer ?
#
loop_
_entity_poly.entity_id
_entity_poly.type
_entity_poly.pdbx_seq_one_letter_code
_entity_poly.pdbx_strand_id
1 'polypeptide(L)'
;MLSKQLWRSFNGRSGVVANLLKHNKNKMPLPSICTRNYSPKSNSQLDDELLNKPLKYTTSPANKWKAEHSRIGSKAEFGPWYEPHIVSASVILFMLYFFVLREENDIDMMLDKPLTDILKNE
;
A
#
# COMPACT_ATOMS: atom_id res chain seq x y z
N MET A 1 -0.78 -41.06 -38.80
CA MET A 1 -1.55 -39.82 -39.08
C MET A 1 -1.93 -39.09 -37.78
N LEU A 2 -0.98 -38.75 -36.88
CA LEU A 2 -1.34 -38.08 -35.61
C LEU A 2 -0.32 -37.07 -35.06
N SER A 3 0.66 -36.61 -35.86
CA SER A 3 1.75 -35.75 -35.34
C SER A 3 1.90 -34.38 -36.01
N LYS A 4 1.01 -34.00 -36.94
CA LYS A 4 1.13 -32.72 -37.68
C LYS A 4 0.10 -31.64 -37.27
N GLN A 5 -0.74 -31.93 -36.28
CA GLN A 5 -1.79 -31.00 -35.79
C GLN A 5 -1.36 -30.23 -34.53
N LEU A 6 -0.29 -30.64 -33.84
CA LEU A 6 0.12 -30.03 -32.57
C LEU A 6 1.05 -28.81 -32.70
N TRP A 7 1.56 -28.54 -33.92
CA TRP A 7 2.47 -27.41 -34.19
C TRP A 7 1.81 -26.21 -34.88
N ARG A 8 0.47 -26.18 -35.01
CA ARG A 8 -0.27 -25.05 -35.59
C ARG A 8 -0.89 -24.10 -34.56
N SER A 9 -0.64 -24.30 -33.26
CA SER A 9 -1.23 -23.47 -32.19
C SER A 9 -0.31 -22.39 -31.61
N PHE A 10 0.98 -22.34 -31.98
CA PHE A 10 1.93 -21.39 -31.38
C PHE A 10 2.35 -20.20 -32.26
N ASN A 11 2.06 -20.21 -33.57
CA ASN A 11 2.44 -19.11 -34.47
C ASN A 11 1.32 -18.07 -34.73
N GLY A 12 0.26 -18.07 -33.93
CA GLY A 12 -0.93 -17.23 -34.15
C GLY A 12 -1.14 -16.06 -33.18
N ARG A 13 -0.13 -15.61 -32.43
CA ARG A 13 -0.30 -14.54 -31.40
C ARG A 13 0.83 -13.51 -31.33
N SER A 14 1.65 -13.34 -32.36
CA SER A 14 2.75 -12.35 -32.34
C SER A 14 2.26 -10.88 -32.33
N GLY A 15 1.07 -10.58 -32.87
CA GLY A 15 0.53 -9.21 -32.92
C GLY A 15 -0.06 -8.70 -31.58
N VAL A 16 -0.63 -9.60 -30.76
CA VAL A 16 -1.25 -9.22 -29.48
C VAL A 16 -0.18 -9.04 -28.39
N VAL A 17 0.86 -9.88 -28.40
CA VAL A 17 1.97 -9.78 -27.43
C VAL A 17 2.85 -8.55 -27.70
N ALA A 18 3.04 -8.18 -28.97
CA ALA A 18 3.80 -6.97 -29.33
C ALA A 18 3.16 -5.67 -28.82
N ASN A 19 1.83 -5.61 -28.72
CA ASN A 19 1.12 -4.48 -28.10
C ASN A 19 1.06 -4.57 -26.56
N LEU A 20 1.23 -5.76 -25.98
CA LEU A 20 1.34 -5.94 -24.53
C LEU A 20 2.70 -5.46 -23.98
N LEU A 21 3.76 -5.55 -24.78
CA LEU A 21 5.11 -5.08 -24.46
C LEU A 21 5.41 -3.64 -24.90
N LYS A 22 4.41 -2.87 -25.34
CA LYS A 22 4.53 -1.41 -25.46
C LYS A 22 4.53 -0.78 -24.06
N HIS A 23 5.62 -0.99 -23.33
CA HIS A 23 5.91 -0.28 -22.10
C HIS A 23 6.09 1.20 -22.45
N ASN A 24 5.10 2.02 -22.09
CA ASN A 24 5.22 3.46 -22.14
C ASN A 24 6.31 3.87 -21.13
N LYS A 25 7.52 4.18 -21.61
CA LYS A 25 8.66 4.61 -20.77
C LYS A 25 8.34 5.82 -19.89
N ASN A 26 7.24 6.54 -20.18
CA ASN A 26 6.82 7.70 -19.42
C ASN A 26 5.84 7.38 -18.27
N LYS A 27 5.55 6.10 -17.99
CA LYS A 27 4.70 5.69 -16.87
C LYS A 27 5.25 4.42 -16.21
N MET A 28 6.35 4.56 -15.48
CA MET A 28 6.64 3.57 -14.43
C MET A 28 5.58 3.76 -13.32
N PRO A 29 4.84 2.71 -12.92
CA PRO A 29 4.03 2.77 -11.71
C PRO A 29 5.01 2.78 -10.53
N LEU A 30 5.40 3.98 -10.12
CA LEU A 30 6.08 4.18 -8.84
C LEU A 30 5.12 3.72 -7.72
N PRO A 31 5.61 3.03 -6.67
CA PRO A 31 4.78 2.65 -5.54
C PRO A 31 4.13 3.91 -4.95
N SER A 32 2.82 3.86 -4.63
CA SER A 32 2.05 5.05 -4.22
C SER A 32 2.63 5.76 -2.99
N ILE A 33 3.44 5.06 -2.21
CA ILE A 33 4.14 5.55 -1.02
C ILE A 33 5.18 6.64 -1.36
N CYS A 34 5.66 6.72 -2.61
CA CYS A 34 6.65 7.70 -3.04
C CYS A 34 6.16 8.55 -4.23
N THR A 35 4.98 9.17 -4.12
CA THR A 35 4.63 10.32 -4.99
C THR A 35 4.54 11.60 -4.18
N ARG A 36 5.62 11.90 -3.44
CA ARG A 36 5.78 13.20 -2.77
C ARG A 36 6.10 14.26 -3.84
N ASN A 37 5.13 15.14 -4.08
CA ASN A 37 5.25 16.42 -4.76
C ASN A 37 6.00 16.40 -6.11
N TYR A 38 5.36 15.89 -7.16
CA TYR A 38 5.71 16.34 -8.50
C TYR A 38 5.34 17.82 -8.60
N SER A 39 6.31 18.70 -8.41
CA SER A 39 6.16 20.11 -8.78
C SER A 39 5.78 20.14 -10.26
N PRO A 40 4.59 20.63 -10.65
CA PRO A 40 4.31 20.80 -12.07
C PRO A 40 5.42 21.69 -12.62
N LYS A 41 6.07 21.24 -13.70
CA LYS A 41 7.14 21.98 -14.39
C LYS A 41 6.86 23.48 -14.31
N SER A 42 7.73 24.22 -13.63
CA SER A 42 7.69 25.67 -13.70
C SER A 42 7.76 26.04 -15.18
N ASN A 43 6.81 26.84 -15.65
CA ASN A 43 7.00 27.52 -16.93
C ASN A 43 8.34 28.24 -16.81
N SER A 44 9.30 27.90 -17.66
CA SER A 44 10.65 28.48 -17.69
C SER A 44 10.67 29.95 -18.11
N GLN A 45 9.51 30.59 -18.08
CA GLN A 45 9.29 32.01 -18.28
C GLN A 45 8.74 32.56 -16.96
N LEU A 46 9.54 32.43 -15.90
CA LEU A 46 9.36 33.27 -14.71
C LEU A 46 10.07 34.57 -15.07
N ASP A 47 9.34 35.67 -15.17
CA ASP A 47 9.93 36.98 -15.44
C ASP A 47 11.10 37.22 -14.47
N ASP A 48 12.28 37.57 -14.96
CA ASP A 48 13.48 37.79 -14.13
C ASP A 48 13.24 38.85 -13.03
N GLU A 49 12.22 39.69 -13.22
CA GLU A 49 11.73 40.67 -12.25
C GLU A 49 10.98 40.05 -11.05
N LEU A 50 10.32 38.90 -11.21
CA LEU A 50 9.68 38.15 -10.12
C LEU A 50 10.69 37.38 -9.25
N LEU A 51 11.84 37.01 -9.81
CA LEU A 51 12.89 36.27 -9.10
C LEU A 51 13.70 37.18 -8.17
N ASN A 52 13.81 38.47 -8.50
CA ASN A 52 14.52 39.49 -7.72
C ASN A 52 13.67 40.19 -6.64
N LYS A 53 12.37 39.85 -6.53
CA LYS A 53 11.44 40.44 -5.55
C LYS A 53 10.96 39.37 -4.57
N PRO A 54 10.66 39.73 -3.31
CA PRO A 54 10.12 38.76 -2.36
C PRO A 54 8.76 38.22 -2.84
N LEU A 55 8.63 36.90 -2.84
CA LEU A 55 7.41 36.21 -3.28
C LEU A 55 6.25 36.53 -2.34
N LYS A 56 5.18 37.14 -2.86
CA LYS A 56 3.97 37.44 -2.08
C LYS A 56 3.19 36.16 -1.81
N TYR A 57 3.05 35.80 -0.53
CA TYR A 57 2.34 34.58 -0.12
C TYR A 57 0.88 34.56 -0.58
N THR A 58 0.14 35.65 -0.40
CA THR A 58 -1.31 35.75 -0.68
C THR A 58 -1.69 35.43 -2.13
N THR A 59 -0.83 35.81 -3.08
CA THR A 59 -1.00 35.55 -4.51
C THR A 59 -0.39 34.21 -4.94
N SER A 60 0.42 33.58 -4.09
CA SER A 60 1.11 32.33 -4.42
C SER A 60 0.16 31.13 -4.37
N PRO A 61 0.45 30.06 -5.13
CA PRO A 61 -0.29 28.80 -5.03
C PRO A 61 -0.22 28.18 -3.62
N ALA A 62 0.77 28.55 -2.80
CA ALA A 62 0.90 28.07 -1.43
C ALA A 62 -0.22 28.60 -0.49
N ASN A 63 -0.82 29.76 -0.78
CA ASN A 63 -1.94 30.28 0.01
C ASN A 63 -3.24 29.46 -0.15
N LYS A 64 -3.38 28.74 -1.27
CA LYS A 64 -4.51 27.81 -1.48
C LYS A 64 -4.32 26.48 -0.75
N TRP A 65 -3.13 26.20 -0.21
CA TRP A 65 -2.83 24.94 0.46
C TRP A 65 -3.39 24.92 1.88
N LYS A 66 -4.40 24.08 2.12
CA LYS A 66 -4.96 23.87 3.46
C LYS A 66 -4.06 22.98 4.31
N ALA A 67 -3.94 23.30 5.60
CA ALA A 67 -3.18 22.49 6.57
C ALA A 67 -3.65 21.02 6.62
N GLU A 68 -4.94 20.78 6.34
CA GLU A 68 -5.52 19.44 6.22
C GLU A 68 -4.79 18.57 5.19
N HIS A 69 -4.34 19.15 4.07
CA HIS A 69 -3.62 18.41 3.03
C HIS A 69 -2.21 18.00 3.45
N SER A 70 -1.58 18.73 4.36
CA SER A 70 -0.28 18.33 4.93
C SER A 70 -0.42 17.24 5.99
N ARG A 71 -1.54 17.23 6.74
CA ARG A 71 -1.74 16.32 7.87
C ARG A 71 -2.29 14.96 7.45
N ILE A 72 -3.21 14.93 6.49
CA ILE A 72 -4.00 13.72 6.17
C ILE A 72 -3.34 12.89 5.06
N GLY A 73 -2.27 13.40 4.43
CA GLY A 73 -1.74 12.79 3.21
C GLY A 73 -2.71 12.96 2.04
N SER A 74 -2.26 12.68 0.82
CA SER A 74 -3.20 12.67 -0.32
C SER A 74 -4.18 11.51 -0.16
N LYS A 75 -5.37 11.58 -0.78
CA LYS A 75 -6.32 10.44 -0.79
C LYS A 75 -5.72 9.15 -1.38
N ALA A 76 -4.60 9.24 -2.09
CA ALA A 76 -3.83 8.10 -2.61
C ALA A 76 -2.86 7.48 -1.57
N GLU A 77 -2.73 8.06 -0.37
CA GLU A 77 -2.01 7.48 0.77
C GLU A 77 -2.87 6.49 1.57
N PHE A 78 -4.20 6.57 1.47
CA PHE A 78 -5.05 5.48 1.95
C PHE A 78 -4.79 4.28 1.04
N GLY A 79 -4.13 3.26 1.58
CA GLY A 79 -3.85 2.02 0.87
C GLY A 79 -5.12 1.34 0.35
N PRO A 80 -4.98 0.20 -0.34
CA PRO A 80 -6.12 -0.54 -0.85
C PRO A 80 -7.15 -0.80 0.26
N TRP A 81 -8.45 -0.64 -0.04
CA TRP A 81 -9.53 -0.77 0.94
C TRP A 81 -9.57 -2.12 1.68
N TYR A 82 -8.93 -3.15 1.12
CA TYR A 82 -8.85 -4.49 1.70
C TYR A 82 -7.72 -4.66 2.73
N GLU A 83 -6.78 -3.70 2.81
CA GLU A 83 -5.65 -3.72 3.74
C GLU A 83 -6.08 -3.97 5.20
N PRO A 84 -7.01 -3.17 5.79
CA PRO A 84 -7.43 -3.40 7.17
C PRO A 84 -8.11 -4.77 7.35
N HIS A 85 -8.84 -5.25 6.35
CA HIS A 85 -9.56 -6.52 6.43
C HIS A 85 -8.62 -7.72 6.46
N ILE A 86 -7.54 -7.70 5.66
CA ILE A 86 -6.54 -8.77 5.64
C ILE A 86 -5.76 -8.81 6.95
N VAL A 87 -5.40 -7.64 7.49
CA VAL A 87 -4.72 -7.55 8.79
C VAL A 87 -5.63 -8.03 9.91
N SER A 88 -6.90 -7.64 9.93
CA SER A 88 -7.86 -8.16 10.92
C SER A 88 -8.04 -9.67 10.80
N ALA A 89 -8.12 -10.20 9.58
CA ALA A 89 -8.28 -11.64 9.35
C ALA A 89 -7.08 -12.45 9.87
N SER A 90 -5.84 -11.97 9.69
CA SER A 90 -4.65 -12.67 10.20
C SER A 90 -4.62 -12.67 11.74
N VAL A 91 -4.95 -11.55 12.38
CA VAL A 91 -5.03 -11.45 13.84
C VAL A 91 -6.13 -12.37 14.39
N ILE A 92 -7.30 -12.42 13.76
CA ILE A 92 -8.40 -13.32 14.16
C ILE A 92 -7.97 -14.77 14.06
N LEU A 93 -7.28 -15.16 12.98
CA LEU A 93 -6.79 -16.52 12.83
C LEU A 93 -5.77 -16.89 13.93
N PHE A 94 -4.87 -15.96 14.27
CA PHE A 94 -3.96 -16.14 15.40
C PHE A 94 -4.73 -16.30 16.73
N MET A 95 -5.72 -15.45 17.00
CA MET A 95 -6.54 -15.54 18.22
C MET A 95 -7.28 -16.88 18.29
N LEU A 96 -7.90 -17.31 17.19
CA LEU A 96 -8.61 -18.59 17.12
C LEU A 96 -7.65 -19.77 17.38
N TYR A 97 -6.44 -19.71 16.84
CA TYR A 97 -5.41 -20.71 17.10
C TYR A 97 -5.02 -20.74 18.58
N PHE A 98 -4.72 -19.59 19.18
CA PHE A 98 -4.27 -19.54 20.58
C PHE A 98 -5.36 -19.83 21.60
N PHE A 99 -6.60 -19.45 21.35
CA PHE A 99 -7.68 -19.54 22.33
C PHE A 99 -8.52 -20.80 22.21
N VAL A 100 -8.59 -21.43 21.03
CA VAL A 100 -9.52 -22.55 20.79
C VAL A 100 -8.82 -23.79 20.26
N LEU A 101 -7.95 -23.66 19.24
CA LEU A 101 -7.39 -24.83 18.56
C LEU A 101 -6.11 -25.38 19.23
N ARG A 102 -5.39 -24.57 20.02
CA ARG A 102 -4.23 -25.01 20.76
C ARG A 102 -4.68 -25.84 21.96
N GLU A 103 -4.07 -27.02 22.14
CA GLU A 103 -4.28 -27.82 23.36
C GLU A 103 -3.97 -26.98 24.61
N GLU A 104 -4.77 -27.14 25.67
CA GLU A 104 -4.58 -26.43 26.95
C GLU A 104 -3.13 -26.55 27.41
N ASN A 105 -2.48 -25.39 27.57
CA ASN A 105 -1.12 -25.36 28.08
C ASN A 105 -1.19 -25.50 29.61
N ASP A 106 -0.16 -26.08 30.26
CA ASP A 106 -0.12 -26.21 31.73
C ASP A 106 -0.36 -24.87 32.48
N ILE A 107 -0.04 -23.75 31.83
CA ILE A 107 -0.28 -22.39 32.31
C ILE A 107 -1.77 -22.05 32.34
N ASP A 108 -2.54 -22.49 31.34
CA ASP A 108 -3.99 -22.28 31.30
C ASP A 108 -4.66 -23.09 32.41
N MET A 109 -4.24 -24.34 32.61
CA MET A 109 -4.69 -25.18 33.72
C MET A 109 -4.27 -24.63 35.10
N MET A 110 -3.19 -23.85 35.19
CA MET A 110 -2.82 -23.11 36.40
C MET A 110 -3.69 -21.87 36.62
N LEU A 111 -4.16 -21.22 35.54
CA LEU A 111 -5.01 -20.03 35.61
C LEU A 111 -6.43 -20.36 36.11
N ASP A 112 -6.92 -21.56 35.81
CA ASP A 112 -8.22 -22.05 36.27
C ASP A 112 -8.25 -22.40 37.77
N LYS A 113 -7.07 -22.58 38.40
CA LYS A 113 -7.00 -22.89 39.83
C LYS A 113 -7.23 -21.64 40.66
N PRO A 114 -8.03 -21.72 41.73
CA PRO A 114 -8.21 -20.58 42.61
C PRO A 114 -6.87 -20.21 43.25
N LEU A 115 -6.61 -18.91 43.38
CA LEU A 115 -5.35 -18.36 43.89
C LEU A 115 -4.95 -18.95 45.25
N THR A 116 -5.92 -19.30 46.08
CA THR A 116 -5.72 -19.95 47.38
C THR A 116 -5.01 -21.29 47.29
N ASP A 117 -5.25 -22.06 46.23
CA ASP A 117 -4.63 -23.37 46.03
C ASP A 117 -3.20 -23.24 45.52
N ILE A 118 -2.89 -22.16 44.79
CA ILE A 118 -1.54 -21.85 44.32
C ILE A 118 -0.65 -21.43 45.49
N LEU A 119 -1.16 -20.53 46.34
CA LEU A 119 -0.42 -19.95 47.48
C LEU A 119 -0.18 -20.96 48.62
N LYS A 120 -0.96 -22.05 48.67
CA LYS A 120 -0.83 -23.09 49.71
C LYS A 120 0.28 -24.11 49.43
N ASN A 121 0.80 -24.14 48.20
CA ASN A 121 1.81 -25.09 47.75
C ASN A 121 3.25 -24.51 47.77
N GLU A 122 3.42 -23.26 48.24
CA GLU A 122 4.71 -22.65 48.62
C GLU A 122 4.97 -22.84 50.12
#